data_AF-A0A4V5PB79-F1
#
_entry.id   AF-A0A4V5PB79-F1
#
_cell.length_a   1.000
_cell.length_b   1.000
_cell.length_c   1.000
_cell.angle_alpha   90.00
_cell.angle_beta   90.00
_cell.angle_gamma   90.00
#
_symmetry.space_group_name_H-M   'P 1'
#
loop_
_entity.id
_entity.type
_entity.pdbx_description
1 polymer ?
#
loop_
_entity_poly.entity_id
_entity_poly.type
_entity_poly.pdbx_seq_one_letter_code
_entity_poly.pdbx_strand_id
1 'polypeptide(L)'
;MFFNNKKKKTPKKISFTGTAVVDGQPESPDTKAEARYLDRFLSRNRIEAPRKGIFVNRELVHRIAKYAAVMGQGEASIGAYVEEIILEHLERNAATIKSLFNASPLTRL
;
A
#
# COMPACT_ATOMS: atom_id res chain seq x y z
N MET A 1 -27.40 23.16 33.38
CA MET A 1 -26.45 23.71 32.39
C MET A 1 -25.04 23.27 32.75
N PHE A 2 -24.42 22.34 32.02
CA PHE A 2 -22.96 22.10 32.07
C PHE A 2 -22.50 21.49 30.74
N PHE A 3 -21.80 22.27 29.90
CA PHE A 3 -21.16 21.82 28.67
C PHE A 3 -19.67 21.62 28.93
N ASN A 4 -19.17 20.38 28.76
CA ASN A 4 -17.76 20.06 28.92
C ASN A 4 -17.01 20.26 27.59
N ASN A 5 -16.19 21.31 27.51
CA ASN A 5 -15.52 21.76 26.29
C ASN A 5 -14.16 21.03 26.13
N LYS A 6 -14.11 19.99 25.29
CA LYS A 6 -12.86 19.28 24.95
C LYS A 6 -12.01 20.13 23.99
N LYS A 7 -10.88 20.65 24.48
CA LYS A 7 -9.87 21.36 23.67
C LYS A 7 -9.30 20.44 22.58
N LYS A 8 -9.51 20.79 21.31
CA LYS A 8 -8.91 20.13 20.14
C LYS A 8 -7.43 20.54 20.01
N LYS A 9 -6.49 19.60 20.15
CA LYS A 9 -5.07 19.81 19.82
C LYS A 9 -4.86 19.50 18.33
N THR A 10 -4.52 20.51 17.54
CA THR A 10 -4.11 20.39 16.14
C THR A 10 -2.68 19.85 16.04
N PRO A 11 -2.38 18.84 15.20
CA PRO A 11 -1.01 18.35 15.05
C PRO A 11 -0.15 19.34 14.23
N LYS A 12 1.06 19.62 14.73
CA LYS A 12 2.10 20.40 14.04
C LYS A 12 2.51 19.67 12.75
N LYS A 13 2.43 20.36 11.61
CA LYS A 13 3.01 19.90 10.34
C LYS A 13 4.53 20.04 10.41
N ILE A 14 5.25 18.93 10.28
CA ILE A 14 6.68 18.93 10.02
C ILE A 14 6.82 18.85 8.50
N SER A 15 7.35 19.90 7.89
CA SER A 15 7.70 19.91 6.46
C SER A 15 9.12 19.42 6.28
N PHE A 16 9.30 18.38 5.46
CA PHE A 16 10.60 17.98 4.94
C PHE A 16 10.61 18.21 3.43
N THR A 17 11.32 19.25 2.99
CA THR A 17 11.68 19.48 1.59
C THR A 17 12.92 18.65 1.28
N GLY A 18 12.72 17.53 0.59
CA GLY A 18 13.79 16.77 -0.06
C GLY A 18 13.43 16.61 -1.52
N THR A 19 13.88 17.55 -2.35
CA THR A 19 13.90 17.43 -3.81
C THR A 19 14.93 16.37 -4.18
N ALA A 20 14.47 15.20 -4.64
CA ALA A 20 15.33 14.26 -5.34
C ALA A 20 15.51 14.77 -6.76
N VAL A 21 16.72 15.24 -7.06
CA VAL A 21 17.17 15.57 -8.42
C VAL A 21 17.22 14.25 -9.19
N VAL A 22 16.41 14.15 -10.25
CA VAL A 22 16.45 13.05 -11.22
C VAL A 22 17.41 13.49 -12.32
N ASP A 23 18.70 13.25 -12.11
CA ASP A 23 19.69 13.32 -13.20
C ASP A 23 19.63 12.02 -13.99
N GLY A 24 19.33 12.15 -15.28
CA GLY A 24 19.07 11.05 -16.19
C GLY A 24 20.23 10.07 -16.33
N GLN A 25 19.95 8.81 -16.08
CA GLN A 25 20.71 7.67 -16.60
C GLN A 25 19.81 6.88 -17.57
N PRO A 26 20.38 6.16 -18.56
CA PRO A 26 19.58 5.49 -19.56
C PRO A 26 18.84 4.33 -18.89
N GLU A 27 17.56 4.56 -18.61
CA GLU A 27 16.67 3.64 -17.91
C GLU A 27 16.60 2.32 -18.70
N SER A 28 17.20 1.25 -18.17
CA SER A 28 16.89 -0.08 -18.67
C SER A 28 15.38 -0.30 -18.47
N PRO A 29 14.70 -1.11 -19.30
CA PRO A 29 13.26 -1.36 -19.14
C PRO A 29 12.90 -1.81 -17.72
N ASP A 30 13.84 -2.47 -17.03
CA ASP A 30 13.73 -2.89 -15.64
C ASP A 30 13.64 -1.71 -14.67
N THR A 31 14.49 -0.67 -14.83
CA THR A 31 14.50 0.50 -13.92
C THR A 31 13.18 1.29 -14.00
N LYS A 32 12.63 1.42 -15.21
CA LYS A 32 11.34 2.10 -15.42
C LYS A 32 10.16 1.31 -14.88
N ALA A 33 10.17 -0.02 -15.02
CA ALA A 33 9.13 -0.89 -14.47
C ALA A 33 9.14 -0.89 -12.94
N GLU A 34 10.33 -0.92 -12.35
CA GLU A 34 10.56 -0.82 -10.90
C GLU A 34 10.07 0.51 -10.33
N ALA A 35 10.47 1.64 -10.93
CA ALA A 35 10.04 2.97 -10.49
C ALA A 35 8.50 3.11 -10.54
N ARG A 36 7.87 2.62 -11.62
CA ARG A 36 6.41 2.62 -11.76
C ARG A 36 5.73 1.72 -10.73
N TYR A 37 6.33 0.57 -10.42
CA TYR A 37 5.81 -0.34 -9.40
C TYR A 37 5.84 0.31 -8.01
N LEU A 38 6.97 0.92 -7.64
CA LEU A 38 7.12 1.64 -6.38
C LEU A 38 6.11 2.77 -6.24
N ASP A 39 6.00 3.64 -7.25
CA ASP A 39 5.09 4.79 -7.24
C ASP A 39 3.61 4.36 -7.11
N ARG A 40 3.24 3.28 -7.79
CA ARG A 40 1.85 2.81 -7.83
C ARG A 40 1.43 2.03 -6.59
N PHE A 41 2.26 1.11 -6.09
CA PHE A 41 1.86 0.12 -5.09
C PHE A 41 2.44 0.39 -3.70
N LEU A 42 3.54 1.14 -3.59
CA LEU A 42 4.18 1.47 -2.31
C LEU A 42 3.87 2.92 -1.93
N SER A 43 2.61 3.13 -1.55
CA SER A 43 2.14 4.41 -1.00
C SER A 43 2.89 4.80 0.26
N ARG A 44 3.26 6.08 0.38
CA ARG A 44 3.91 6.67 1.56
C ARG A 44 2.96 6.89 2.74
N ASN A 45 1.68 6.50 2.61
CA ASN A 45 0.68 6.70 3.66
C ASN A 45 0.85 5.63 4.76
N ARG A 46 1.87 5.80 5.59
CA ARG A 46 2.15 4.90 6.72
C ARG A 46 1.04 5.01 7.75
N ILE A 47 0.32 3.91 7.96
CA ILE A 47 -0.67 3.79 9.03
C ILE A 47 0.07 3.25 10.26
N GLU A 48 0.20 4.08 11.29
CA GLU A 48 0.68 3.63 12.59
C GLU A 48 -0.45 2.86 13.28
N ALA A 49 -0.30 1.54 13.36
CA ALA A 49 -1.26 0.66 14.00
C ALA A 49 -0.56 -0.23 15.03
N PRO A 50 -1.23 -0.55 16.15
CA PRO A 50 -0.66 -1.37 17.22
C PRO A 50 -0.48 -2.85 16.85
N ARG A 51 -1.05 -3.29 15.72
CA ARG A 51 -0.93 -4.66 15.23
C ARG A 51 -0.50 -4.67 13.77
N LYS A 52 0.29 -5.69 13.41
CA LYS A 52 0.59 -6.01 12.01
C LYS A 52 -0.69 -6.50 11.35
N GLY A 53 -1.11 -5.84 10.27
CA GLY A 53 -2.32 -6.18 9.54
C GLY A 53 -2.47 -5.33 8.30
N ILE A 54 -3.32 -5.77 7.37
CA ILE A 54 -3.65 -5.02 6.17
C ILE A 54 -4.76 -4.03 6.53
N PHE A 55 -4.47 -2.74 6.36
CA PHE A 55 -5.44 -1.68 6.60
C PHE A 55 -5.95 -1.16 5.26
N VAL A 56 -7.25 -1.36 5.04
CA VAL A 56 -7.94 -0.95 3.82
C VAL A 56 -8.98 0.11 4.16
N ASN A 57 -9.15 1.11 3.30
CA ASN A 57 -10.21 2.11 3.45
C ASN A 57 -11.58 1.42 3.52
N ARG A 58 -12.43 1.84 4.47
CA ARG A 58 -13.79 1.31 4.69
C ARG A 58 -14.63 1.25 3.41
N GLU A 59 -14.56 2.28 2.57
CA GLU A 59 -15.31 2.32 1.32
C GLU A 59 -14.87 1.23 0.34
N LEU A 60 -13.58 0.91 0.31
CA LEU A 60 -13.05 -0.19 -0.49
C LEU A 60 -13.44 -1.55 0.11
N VAL A 61 -13.37 -1.71 1.44
CA VAL A 61 -13.84 -2.93 2.12
C VAL A 61 -15.30 -3.22 1.80
N HIS A 62 -16.18 -2.20 1.84
CA HIS A 62 -17.59 -2.38 1.51
C HIS A 62 -17.80 -2.81 0.05
N ARG A 63 -17.02 -2.27 -0.88
CA ARG A 63 -17.07 -2.68 -2.30
C ARG A 63 -16.62 -4.12 -2.49
N ILE A 64 -15.50 -4.51 -1.87
CA ILE A 64 -14.99 -5.89 -1.92
C ILE A 64 -16.01 -6.85 -1.30
N ALA A 65 -16.61 -6.48 -0.17
CA ALA A 65 -17.64 -7.27 0.49
C ALA A 65 -18.84 -7.57 -0.43
N LYS A 66 -19.29 -6.55 -1.17
CA LYS A 66 -20.37 -6.69 -2.14
C LYS A 66 -19.99 -7.64 -3.28
N TYR A 67 -18.76 -7.56 -3.79
CA TYR A 67 -18.31 -8.45 -4.86
C TYR A 67 -18.20 -9.90 -4.41
N ALA A 68 -17.57 -10.15 -3.25
CA ALA A 68 -17.47 -11.48 -2.69
C ALA A 68 -18.86 -12.10 -2.46
N ALA A 69 -19.80 -11.33 -1.91
CA ALA A 69 -21.16 -11.82 -1.66
C ALA A 69 -21.93 -12.14 -2.95
N VAL A 70 -21.90 -11.23 -3.94
CA VAL A 70 -22.69 -11.38 -5.18
C VAL A 70 -22.09 -12.43 -6.12
N MET A 71 -20.77 -12.36 -6.36
CA MET A 71 -20.09 -13.25 -7.30
C MET A 71 -19.83 -14.62 -6.69
N GLY A 72 -19.53 -14.67 -5.39
CA GLY A 72 -19.31 -15.90 -4.65
C GLY A 72 -20.59 -16.59 -4.19
N GLN A 73 -21.77 -16.07 -4.55
CA GLN A 73 -23.08 -16.68 -4.26
C GLN A 73 -23.30 -17.02 -2.77
N GLY A 74 -22.66 -16.28 -1.86
CA GLY A 74 -22.71 -16.52 -0.41
C GLY A 74 -21.68 -17.52 0.13
N GLU A 75 -20.89 -18.16 -0.72
CA GLU A 75 -19.86 -19.12 -0.33
C GLU A 75 -18.45 -18.51 -0.23
N ALA A 76 -18.18 -17.44 -1.01
CA ALA A 76 -16.89 -16.78 -0.96
C ALA A 76 -16.78 -15.82 0.23
N SER A 77 -15.70 -16.00 1.03
CA SER A 77 -15.34 -15.03 2.05
C SER A 77 -14.61 -13.82 1.45
N ILE A 78 -14.77 -12.65 2.07
CA ILE A 78 -14.04 -11.43 1.72
C ILE A 78 -12.53 -11.69 1.79
N GLY A 79 -12.09 -12.41 2.83
CA GLY A 79 -10.68 -12.74 3.05
C GLY A 79 -10.10 -13.55 1.90
N ALA A 80 -10.75 -14.65 1.55
CA ALA A 80 -10.31 -15.51 0.45
C ALA A 80 -10.26 -14.76 -0.89
N TYR A 81 -11.28 -13.94 -1.19
CA TYR A 81 -11.28 -13.14 -2.41
C TYR A 81 -10.12 -12.14 -2.47
N VAL A 82 -9.81 -11.48 -1.35
CA VAL A 82 -8.67 -10.55 -1.29
C VAL A 82 -7.33 -11.28 -1.34
N GLU A 83 -7.23 -12.46 -0.72
CA GLU A 83 -6.04 -13.30 -0.74
C GLU A 83 -5.66 -13.69 -2.17
N GLU A 84 -6.60 -14.18 -2.97
CA GLU A 84 -6.37 -14.52 -4.38
C GLU A 84 -5.89 -13.33 -5.21
N ILE A 85 -6.46 -12.13 -5.00
CA ILE A 85 -6.01 -10.91 -5.68
C ILE A 85 -4.56 -10.57 -5.31
N ILE A 86 -4.19 -10.75 -4.03
CA ILE A 86 -2.83 -10.49 -3.57
C ILE A 86 -1.86 -11.51 -4.18
N LEU A 87 -2.22 -12.80 -4.19
CA LEU A 87 -1.40 -13.86 -4.79
C LEU A 87 -1.16 -13.59 -6.29
N GLU A 88 -2.23 -13.30 -7.03
CA GLU A 88 -2.16 -12.93 -8.45
C GLU A 88 -1.25 -11.71 -8.69
N HIS A 89 -1.34 -10.69 -7.83
CA HIS A 89 -0.47 -9.52 -7.91
C HIS A 89 1.00 -9.86 -7.66
N LEU A 90 1.29 -10.69 -6.67
CA LEU A 90 2.66 -11.12 -6.35
C LEU A 90 3.25 -11.94 -7.51
N GLU A 91 2.48 -12.87 -8.08
CA GLU A 91 2.92 -13.68 -9.22
C GLU A 91 3.19 -12.82 -10.46
N ARG A 92 2.25 -11.94 -10.83
CA ARG A 92 2.40 -11.07 -12.01
C ARG A 92 3.59 -10.11 -11.91
N ASN A 93 3.96 -9.70 -10.70
CA ASN A 93 5.05 -8.76 -10.46
C ASN A 93 6.31 -9.42 -9.86
N ALA A 94 6.39 -10.76 -9.85
CA ALA A 94 7.44 -11.49 -9.15
C ALA A 94 8.85 -11.06 -9.57
N ALA A 95 9.08 -10.86 -10.86
CA ALA A 95 10.38 -10.41 -11.39
C ALA A 95 10.77 -9.03 -10.86
N THR A 96 9.86 -8.06 -10.92
CA THR A 96 10.08 -6.69 -10.44
C THR A 96 10.26 -6.65 -8.93
N ILE A 97 9.44 -7.38 -8.18
CA ILE A 97 9.56 -7.48 -6.71
C ILE A 97 10.91 -8.07 -6.33
N LYS A 98 11.33 -9.16 -6.99
CA LYS A 98 12.62 -9.81 -6.73
C LYS A 98 13.79 -8.88 -7.04
N SER A 99 13.72 -8.16 -8.15
CA SER A 99 14.74 -7.17 -8.51
C SER A 99 14.85 -6.06 -7.46
N LEU A 100 13.73 -5.44 -7.08
CA LEU A 100 13.65 -4.42 -6.03
C LEU A 100 14.15 -4.92 -4.68
N PHE A 101 13.82 -6.15 -4.31
CA PHE A 101 14.24 -6.76 -3.05
C PHE A 101 15.76 -6.97 -3.00
N ASN A 102 16.36 -7.41 -4.11
CA ASN A 102 17.81 -7.60 -4.21
C ASN A 102 18.59 -6.28 -4.30
N ALA A 103 17.99 -5.26 -4.91
CA ALA A 103 18.57 -3.92 -4.98
C ALA A 103 18.55 -3.18 -3.63
N SER A 104 17.69 -3.59 -2.70
CA SER A 104 17.59 -2.97 -1.38
C SER A 104 18.86 -3.20 -0.54
N PRO A 105 19.48 -2.13 0.01
CA PRO A 105 20.69 -2.25 0.81
C PRO A 105 20.47 -2.94 2.17
N LEU A 106 19.21 -3.13 2.59
CA LEU A 106 18.85 -3.80 3.85
C LEU A 106 18.87 -5.33 3.75
N THR A 107 19.01 -5.88 2.54
CA THR A 107 18.98 -7.33 2.28
C THR A 107 20.37 -7.98 2.44
N ARG A 108 21.43 -7.18 2.69
CA ARG A 108 22.78 -7.66 3.02
C ARG A 108 22.96 -7.78 4.54
N LEU A 109 22.25 -8.71 5.18
CA LEU A 109 22.53 -9.17 6.54
C LEU A 109 22.37 -10.69 6.62
#